data_AF-A0A4Q3VCW3-F1
#
_entry.id   AF-A0A4Q3VCW3-F1
#
_cell.length_a   1.000
_cell.length_b   1.000
_cell.length_c   1.000
_cell.angle_alpha   90.00
_cell.angle_beta   90.00
_cell.angle_gamma   90.00
#
_symmetry.space_group_name_H-M   'P 1'
#
loop_
_entity.id
_entity.type
_entity.pdbx_description
1 polymer ?
#
loop_
_entity_poly.entity_id
_entity_poly.type
_entity_poly.pdbx_seq_one_letter_code
_entity_poly.pdbx_strand_id
1 'polypeptide(L)' 'LTAQPATAWNKANAAEYGFYSNVNPNAPHPRWSQASERVIGGKGGFNEKRNTEMFNGYEKQVAALYTGMDLKKNY' A
#
# COMPACT_ATOMS: atom_id res chain seq x y z
N LEU A 1 -17.91 -7.36 19.71
CA LEU A 1 -17.47 -7.51 18.30
C LEU A 1 -16.02 -7.98 18.34
N THR A 2 -15.72 -9.24 18.03
CA THR A 2 -14.39 -9.84 18.22
C THR A 2 -13.69 -10.25 16.92
N ALA A 3 -14.36 -10.10 15.77
CA ALA A 3 -13.83 -10.44 14.45
C ALA A 3 -13.44 -9.19 13.65
N GLN A 4 -12.45 -9.34 12.76
CA GLN A 4 -12.04 -8.30 11.82
C GLN A 4 -13.24 -7.92 10.92
N PRO A 5 -13.61 -6.63 10.83
CA PRO A 5 -14.73 -6.21 10.00
C PRO A 5 -14.38 -6.32 8.52
N ALA A 6 -15.40 -6.47 7.68
CA ALA A 6 -15.20 -6.50 6.25
C ALA A 6 -15.11 -5.08 5.66
N THR A 7 -14.23 -4.88 4.67
CA THR A 7 -14.02 -3.60 3.98
C THR A 7 -14.57 -3.66 2.56
N ALA A 8 -15.01 -2.52 2.01
CA ALA A 8 -15.72 -2.47 0.74
C ALA A 8 -14.91 -3.04 -0.44
N TRP A 9 -13.65 -2.62 -0.59
CA TRP A 9 -12.78 -3.07 -1.68
C TRP A 9 -12.33 -4.53 -1.53
N ASN A 10 -12.10 -4.99 -0.30
CA ASN A 10 -11.80 -6.40 -0.06
C ASN A 10 -13.00 -7.30 -0.39
N LYS A 11 -14.24 -6.86 -0.07
CA LYS A 11 -15.45 -7.57 -0.52
C LYS A 11 -15.61 -7.59 -2.03
N ALA A 12 -15.27 -6.49 -2.70
CA ALA A 12 -15.39 -6.37 -4.14
C ALA A 12 -14.34 -7.21 -4.88
N ASN A 13 -13.09 -7.21 -4.40
CA ASN A 13 -12.00 -7.99 -4.98
C ASN A 13 -10.86 -8.23 -3.97
N ALA A 14 -10.95 -9.30 -3.19
CA ALA A 14 -9.94 -9.67 -2.19
C ALA A 14 -8.58 -10.05 -2.79
N ALA A 15 -8.51 -10.38 -4.10
CA ALA A 15 -7.25 -10.68 -4.77
C ALA A 15 -6.43 -9.42 -5.11
N GLU A 16 -7.06 -8.24 -5.05
CA GLU A 16 -6.43 -6.95 -5.37
C GLU A 16 -6.24 -6.06 -4.14
N TYR A 17 -7.15 -6.16 -3.17
CA TYR A 17 -7.18 -5.31 -1.98
C TYR A 17 -7.40 -6.16 -0.73
N GLY A 18 -6.40 -6.29 0.13
CA GLY A 18 -6.59 -6.89 1.45
C GLY A 18 -6.98 -5.86 2.50
N PHE A 19 -6.80 -6.24 3.77
CA PHE A 19 -7.33 -5.48 4.89
C PHE A 19 -6.41 -4.36 5.37
N TYR A 20 -5.10 -4.63 5.49
CA TYR A 20 -4.17 -3.65 6.06
C TYR A 20 -3.78 -2.58 5.04
N SER A 21 -3.60 -2.94 3.77
CA SER A 21 -3.34 -1.99 2.66
C SER A 21 -2.22 -0.99 2.96
N ASN A 22 -1.19 -1.45 3.65
CA ASN A 22 0.02 -0.69 3.90
C ASN A 22 0.74 -0.42 2.56
N VAL A 23 1.13 0.83 2.32
CA VAL A 23 1.90 1.21 1.14
C VAL A 23 3.23 0.46 1.14
N ASN A 24 3.45 -0.36 0.13
CA ASN A 24 4.63 -1.22 0.03
C ASN A 24 5.10 -1.31 -1.44
N PRO A 25 6.23 -0.66 -1.81
CA PRO A 25 6.73 -0.69 -3.19
C PRO A 25 7.18 -2.09 -3.65
N ASN A 26 7.35 -3.03 -2.73
CA ASN A 26 7.80 -4.40 -2.98
C ASN A 26 6.65 -5.41 -3.11
N ALA A 27 5.39 -4.96 -3.01
CA ALA A 27 4.18 -5.76 -3.18
C ALA A 27 3.36 -5.18 -4.35
N PRO A 28 3.61 -5.63 -5.59
CA PRO A 28 2.91 -5.10 -6.76
C PRO A 28 1.43 -5.50 -6.73
N HIS A 29 0.58 -4.63 -7.25
CA HIS A 29 -0.81 -4.97 -7.52
C HIS A 29 -0.87 -5.95 -8.71
N PRO A 30 -1.87 -6.86 -8.79
CA PRO A 30 -1.96 -7.84 -9.89
C PRO A 30 -1.90 -7.24 -11.30
N ARG A 31 -2.33 -5.97 -11.45
CA ARG A 31 -2.41 -5.27 -12.74
C ARG A 31 -1.34 -4.19 -12.96
N TRP A 32 -0.61 -3.77 -11.92
CA TRP A 32 0.40 -2.70 -12.06
C TRP A 32 1.45 -2.73 -10.95
N SER A 33 2.63 -2.19 -11.24
CA SER A 33 3.68 -1.99 -10.24
C SER A 33 3.32 -0.86 -9.26
N GLN A 34 3.58 -1.08 -7.98
CA GLN A 34 3.50 -0.09 -6.90
C GLN A 34 4.88 0.54 -6.58
N ALA A 35 5.93 0.24 -7.35
CA ALA A 35 7.28 0.73 -7.07
C ALA A 35 7.45 2.23 -7.33
N SER A 36 6.59 2.84 -8.14
CA SER A 36 6.62 4.26 -8.47
C SER A 36 5.21 4.85 -8.52
N GLU A 37 5.11 6.12 -8.17
CA GLU A 37 3.85 6.86 -8.16
C GLU A 37 3.97 8.17 -8.95
N ARG A 38 2.82 8.71 -9.36
CA ARG A 38 2.71 10.01 -10.02
C ARG A 38 2.44 11.09 -8.96
N VAL A 39 3.25 12.13 -8.95
CA VAL A 39 3.08 13.25 -8.03
C VAL A 39 2.14 14.27 -8.67
N ILE A 40 0.98 14.49 -8.05
CA ILE A 40 0.03 15.51 -8.51
C ILE A 40 0.40 16.85 -7.90
N GLY A 41 0.53 17.89 -8.74
CA GLY A 41 0.91 19.24 -8.29
C GLY A 41 2.42 19.45 -8.12
N GLY A 42 3.24 18.49 -8.58
CA GLY A 42 4.69 18.64 -8.63
C GLY A 42 5.16 19.65 -9.69
N LYS A 43 6.46 19.98 -9.65
CA LYS A 43 7.10 20.92 -10.60
C LYS A 43 7.05 20.41 -12.04
N GLY A 44 6.94 19.10 -12.24
CA GLY A 44 6.79 18.44 -13.54
C GLY A 44 5.33 18.29 -14.01
N GLY A 45 4.36 18.95 -13.36
CA GLY A 45 2.95 18.83 -13.70
C GLY A 45 2.44 17.39 -13.58
N PHE A 46 1.69 16.91 -14.58
CA PHE A 46 1.15 15.54 -14.57
C PHE A 46 2.18 14.45 -14.94
N ASN A 47 3.41 14.81 -15.33
CA ASN A 47 4.41 13.83 -15.76
C ASN A 47 5.42 13.47 -14.67
N GLU A 48 5.36 14.16 -13.53
CA GLU A 48 6.27 13.91 -12.42
C GLU A 48 6.00 12.54 -11.79
N LYS A 49 7.05 11.74 -11.67
CA LYS A 49 7.04 10.46 -10.99
C LYS A 49 8.14 10.41 -9.96
N ARG A 50 7.89 9.68 -8.88
CA ARG A 50 8.89 9.33 -7.86
C ARG A 50 8.75 7.87 -7.46
N ASN A 51 9.78 7.34 -6.82
CA ASN A 51 9.69 6.03 -6.20
C ASN A 51 8.74 6.09 -5.01
N THR A 52 7.89 5.08 -4.87
CA THR A 52 7.00 4.94 -3.72
C THR A 52 7.81 4.52 -2.50
N GLU A 53 7.60 5.20 -1.40
CA GLU A 53 8.32 4.94 -0.15
C GLU A 53 7.59 3.88 0.69
N MET A 54 8.35 3.06 1.43
CA MET A 54 7.77 2.08 2.34
C MET A 54 6.93 2.77 3.42
N PHE A 55 5.73 2.25 3.68
CA PHE A 55 4.72 2.89 4.53
C PHE A 55 4.49 4.37 4.17
N ASN A 56 4.63 4.71 2.89
CA ASN A 56 4.52 6.06 2.36
C ASN A 56 5.45 7.09 3.05
N GLY A 57 6.65 6.65 3.45
CA GLY A 57 7.67 7.49 4.10
C GLY A 57 7.61 7.49 5.63
N TYR A 58 6.66 6.78 6.24
CA TYR A 58 6.45 6.75 7.69
C TYR A 58 6.97 5.48 8.37
N GLU A 59 7.87 4.75 7.72
CA GLU A 59 8.39 3.48 8.21
C GLU A 59 8.91 3.57 9.65
N LYS A 60 9.70 4.60 9.99
CA LYS A 60 10.25 4.78 11.34
C LYS A 60 9.19 4.92 12.42
N GLN A 61 8.00 5.36 12.07
CA GLN A 61 6.90 5.63 12.98
C GLN A 61 5.96 4.43 13.12
N VAL A 62 5.74 3.67 12.04
CA VAL A 62 4.67 2.65 12.01
C VAL A 62 5.16 1.21 11.84
N ALA A 63 6.40 0.99 11.40
CA ALA A 63 6.90 -0.36 11.11
C ALA A 63 6.81 -1.30 12.32
N ALA A 64 7.02 -0.76 13.53
CA ALA A 64 6.98 -1.53 14.77
C ALA A 64 5.63 -2.25 14.98
N LEU A 65 4.51 -1.66 14.52
CA LEU A 65 3.15 -2.23 14.64
C LEU A 65 2.98 -3.53 13.83
N TYR A 66 3.85 -3.75 12.85
CA TYR A 66 3.75 -4.84 11.88
C TYR A 66 4.93 -5.82 11.98
N THR A 67 5.77 -5.67 12.99
CA THR A 67 6.94 -6.54 13.22
C THR A 67 6.52 -8.00 13.27
N GLY A 68 7.17 -8.83 12.45
CA GLY A 68 6.90 -10.28 12.38
C GLY A 68 5.70 -10.68 11.52
N MET A 69 4.96 -9.74 10.94
CA MET A 69 3.90 -10.04 9.97
C MET A 69 4.46 -10.19 8.55
N ASP A 70 3.83 -11.07 7.76
CA ASP A 70 4.06 -11.13 6.32
C ASP A 70 3.26 -10.02 5.61
N LEU A 71 3.94 -8.92 5.29
CA LEU A 71 3.34 -7.76 4.65
C LEU A 71 3.02 -7.97 3.16
N LYS A 72 3.51 -9.06 2.54
CA LYS A 72 3.13 -9.45 1.17
C LYS A 72 1.92 -10.37 1.14
N LYS A 73 1.60 -11.05 2.24
CA LYS A 73 0.37 -11.83 2.38
C LYS A 73 -0.81 -10.99 2.87
N ASN A 74 -0.51 -9.87 3.52
CA ASN A 74 -1.48 -9.03 4.23
C ASN A 74 -1.63 -7.61 3.64
N TYR A 75 -1.32 -7.37 2.35
CA TYR A 75 -1.57 -6.07 1.69
C TYR A 75 -3.05 -5.88 1.39
#